data_AF-A0A3B6TKG8-F1
#
_entry.id   AF-A0A3B6TKG8-F1
#
_cell.length_a   1.000
_cell.length_b   1.000
_cell.length_c   1.000
_cell.angle_alpha   90.00
_cell.angle_beta   90.00
_cell.angle_gamma   90.00
#
_symmetry.space_group_name_H-M   'P 1'
#
loop_
_entity.id
_entity.type
_entity.pdbx_description
1 polymer ?
#
loop_
_entity_poly.entity_id
_entity_poly.type
_entity_poly.pdbx_seq_one_letter_code
_entity_poly.pdbx_strand_id
1 'polypeptide(L)' 'MGKVHGSLARAGKVRGQTPKVAKQDKKKQPRGRAAVVGFGKKRGPNSSEK' A
#
# COMPACT_ATOMS: atom_id res chain seq x y z
N MET A 1 -4.07 -37.29 -2.90
CA MET A 1 -4.31 -37.26 -1.44
C MET A 1 -3.27 -36.37 -0.81
N GLY A 2 -3.60 -35.11 -0.50
CA GLY A 2 -2.60 -34.13 -0.10
C GLY A 2 -3.04 -33.33 1.12
N LYS A 3 -3.00 -33.95 2.31
CA LYS A 3 -2.86 -33.16 3.54
C LYS A 3 -1.43 -33.34 4.01
N VAL A 4 -0.57 -32.48 3.48
CA VAL A 4 0.86 -32.45 3.80
C VAL A 4 1.01 -31.74 5.13
N HIS A 5 1.76 -32.35 6.05
CA HIS A 5 2.02 -31.89 7.42
C HIS A 5 2.36 -30.39 7.48
N GLY A 6 1.36 -29.58 7.82
CA GLY A 6 1.50 -28.15 8.06
C GLY A 6 0.72 -27.77 9.30
N SER A 7 1.42 -27.47 10.40
CA SER A 7 0.78 -27.02 11.64
C SER A 7 0.12 -25.66 11.45
N LEU A 8 -1.19 -25.56 11.76
CA LEU A 8 -1.95 -24.30 11.68
C LEU A 8 -1.52 -23.23 12.69
N ALA A 9 -0.66 -23.59 13.66
CA ALA A 9 -0.22 -22.72 14.76
C ALA A 9 0.44 -21.40 14.33
N ARG A 10 0.92 -21.29 13.08
CA ARG A 10 1.57 -20.07 12.56
C ARG A 10 0.64 -19.18 11.72
N ALA A 11 -0.63 -19.55 11.56
CA ALA A 11 -1.57 -18.76 10.77
C ALA A 11 -1.74 -17.37 11.40
N GLY A 12 -1.52 -16.31 10.61
CA GLY A 12 -1.75 -14.93 11.04
C GLY A 12 -0.70 -14.30 11.97
N LYS A 13 0.37 -15.02 12.38
CA LYS A 13 1.40 -14.51 13.32
C LYS A 13 1.92 -13.12 12.94
N VAL A 14 2.32 -12.93 11.69
CA VAL A 14 2.92 -11.68 11.21
C VAL A 14 1.90 -10.54 11.14
N ARG A 15 0.68 -10.83 10.70
CA ARG A 15 -0.39 -9.82 10.58
C ARG A 15 -0.91 -9.34 11.94
N GLY A 16 -0.84 -10.18 12.97
CA GLY A 16 -1.19 -9.80 14.34
C GLY A 16 -0.05 -9.09 15.09
N GLN A 17 1.20 -9.36 14.72
CA GLN A 17 2.37 -8.72 15.33
C GLN A 17 2.57 -7.27 14.87
N THR A 18 2.15 -6.91 13.65
CA THR A 18 2.37 -5.56 13.13
C THR A 18 1.49 -4.52 13.82
N PRO A 19 2.03 -3.33 14.18
CA PRO A 19 1.25 -2.28 14.81
C PRO A 19 0.12 -1.81 13.87
N LYS A 20 -1.07 -1.59 14.44
CA LYS A 20 -2.23 -1.14 13.67
C LYS A 20 -2.17 0.36 13.44
N VAL A 21 -1.69 0.78 12.27
CA VAL A 21 -1.67 2.20 11.89
C VAL A 21 -3.01 2.60 11.25
N ALA A 22 -3.66 3.63 11.79
CA ALA A 22 -4.86 4.20 11.21
C ALA A 22 -4.54 4.94 9.90
N LYS A 23 -5.49 4.97 8.96
CA LYS A 23 -5.34 5.77 7.75
C LYS A 23 -5.42 7.25 8.13
N GLN A 24 -4.50 8.05 7.61
CA GLN A 24 -4.56 9.50 7.73
C GLN A 24 -5.73 10.05 6.92
N ASP A 25 -6.38 11.10 7.43
CA ASP A 25 -7.34 11.88 6.69
C ASP A 25 -6.65 12.60 5.52
N LYS A 26 -7.14 12.36 4.31
CA LYS A 26 -6.60 12.95 3.08
C LYS A 26 -7.73 13.55 2.26
N LYS A 27 -7.46 14.69 1.63
CA LYS A 27 -8.38 15.28 0.66
C LYS A 27 -8.67 14.28 -0.46
N LYS A 28 -9.93 14.22 -0.91
CA LYS A 28 -10.33 13.34 -2.00
C LYS A 28 -9.56 13.73 -3.28
N GLN A 29 -9.00 12.73 -3.94
CA GLN A 29 -8.36 12.95 -5.24
C GLN A 29 -9.45 13.24 -6.30
N PRO A 30 -9.21 14.20 -7.22
CA PRO A 30 -10.13 14.45 -8.32
C PRO A 30 -10.28 13.19 -9.18
N ARG A 31 -11.48 12.98 -9.73
CA ARG A 31 -11.81 11.84 -10.58
C ARG A 31 -12.14 12.34 -11.99
N GLY A 32 -11.99 11.48 -13.00
CA GLY A 32 -12.31 11.81 -14.39
C GLY A 32 -11.23 12.65 -15.09
N ARG A 33 -11.63 13.60 -15.93
CA ARG A 33 -10.72 14.38 -16.79
C ARG A 33 -9.96 15.51 -16.07
N ALA A 34 -10.18 15.68 -14.77
CA ALA A 34 -9.51 16.69 -13.95
C ALA A 34 -8.07 16.26 -13.57
N ALA A 35 -7.25 15.93 -14.56
CA ALA A 35 -5.83 15.63 -14.38
C ALA A 35 -5.03 16.93 -14.42
N VAL A 36 -4.46 17.35 -13.28
CA VAL A 36 -3.52 18.49 -13.22
C VAL A 36 -2.13 17.99 -13.64
N VAL A 37 -1.73 18.30 -14.87
CA VAL A 37 -0.38 18.00 -15.38
C VAL A 37 0.55 19.14 -14.92
N GLY A 38 1.41 18.87 -13.93
CA GLY A 38 2.38 19.86 -13.46
C GLY A 38 3.44 20.20 -14.52
N PHE A 39 3.84 21.47 -14.60
CA PHE A 39 4.94 21.93 -15.46
C PHE A 39 6.30 21.72 -14.78
N GLY A 40 7.30 21.15 -15.47
CA GLY A 40 8.66 21.00 -14.97
C GLY A 40 9.40 19.73 -15.43
N LYS A 41 10.65 19.56 -14.97
CA LYS A 41 11.51 18.39 -15.25
C LYS A 41 10.85 17.13 -14.67
N LYS A 42 10.47 16.19 -15.54
CA LYS A 42 9.72 14.98 -15.15
C LYS A 42 10.58 14.05 -14.31
N ARG A 43 10.42 14.10 -12.98
CA ARG A 43 10.81 12.99 -12.09
C ARG A 43 9.85 11.83 -12.31
N GLY A 44 10.34 10.61 -12.06
CA GLY A 44 9.51 9.40 -12.12
C GLY A 44 8.30 9.51 -11.18
N PRO A 45 7.18 8.82 -11.50
CA PRO A 45 5.89 9.00 -10.82
C PRO A 45 5.90 8.70 -9.31
N ASN A 46 6.98 8.12 -8.78
CA ASN A 46 7.17 7.84 -7.36
C ASN A 46 8.66 7.82 -6.98
N SER A 47 9.44 8.83 -7.40
CA SER A 47 10.86 8.93 -7.01
C SER A 47 11.00 9.34 -5.55
N SER A 48 11.75 8.57 -4.76
CA SER A 48 12.05 8.88 -3.36
C SER A 48 13.28 9.78 -3.19
N GLU A 49 13.96 10.12 -4.28
CA GLU A 49 15.13 11.01 -4.28
C GLU A 49 14.69 12.49 -4.38
N LYS A 50 15.30 13.34 -3.53
CA LYS A 50 15.07 14.79 -3.52
C LYS A 50 15.58 15.46 -4.79
#